data_AF-A0AAU9W5X0-F1
#
_entry.id   AF-A0AAU9W5X0-F1
#
_cell.length_a   1.000
_cell.length_b   1.000
_cell.length_c   1.000
_cell.angle_alpha   90.00
_cell.angle_beta   90.00
_cell.angle_gamma   90.00
#
_symmetry.space_group_name_H-M   'P 1'
#
loop_
_entity.id
_entity.type
_entity.pdbx_description
1 polymer ?
#
loop_
_entity_poly.entity_id
_entity_poly.type
_entity_poly.pdbx_seq_one_letter_code
_entity_poly.pdbx_strand_id
1 'polypeptide(L)'
;FLSFLLIQVILKDMNMKFEMKGSVNGHYFEIEGEGKGKPYEGIQKSTFRVTKGGPLPFSFDILSSAFKYGNRCFTSYPEGMPDYFKQAFPAGMSYERSFTFEDGGVATASGHIGLEGNLFTHKSMFHGVNFPADGPIMGKRTIGWDPSFEKMTVSNNILRGDVTMFLLLKGGGYHSCQFHTSYK
;
A
#
# COMPACT_ATOMS: atom_id res chain seq x y z
N PHE A 1 -25.10 30.93 -1.69
CA PHE A 1 -24.47 29.60 -1.76
C PHE A 1 -23.38 29.65 -2.81
N LEU A 2 -22.13 29.96 -2.42
CA LEU A 2 -21.00 29.86 -3.34
C LEU A 2 -20.67 28.38 -3.52
N SER A 3 -20.86 27.83 -4.71
CA SER A 3 -20.24 26.55 -5.06
C SER A 3 -18.74 26.80 -5.14
N PHE A 4 -18.00 26.36 -4.13
CA PHE A 4 -16.57 26.12 -4.31
C PHE A 4 -16.47 25.03 -5.38
N LEU A 5 -16.17 25.43 -6.62
CA LEU A 5 -15.67 24.50 -7.62
C LEU A 5 -14.42 23.88 -6.97
N LEU A 6 -14.50 22.62 -6.56
CA LEU A 6 -13.33 21.88 -6.13
C LEU A 6 -12.38 21.87 -7.33
N ILE A 7 -11.31 22.67 -7.27
CA ILE A 7 -10.29 22.62 -8.32
C ILE A 7 -9.78 21.19 -8.33
N GLN A 8 -10.00 20.49 -9.43
CA GLN A 8 -9.61 19.10 -9.56
C GLN A 8 -8.08 19.03 -9.70
N VAL A 9 -7.38 18.96 -8.57
CA VAL A 9 -5.91 18.98 -8.52
C VAL A 9 -5.31 17.67 -9.06
N ILE A 10 -6.04 16.56 -8.92
CA ILE A 10 -5.61 15.25 -9.42
C ILE A 10 -5.94 15.13 -10.90
N LEU A 11 -4.91 15.01 -11.74
CA LEU A 11 -5.05 14.84 -13.19
C LEU A 11 -5.45 13.41 -13.57
N LYS A 12 -5.87 13.22 -14.82
CA LYS A 12 -6.21 11.90 -15.39
C LYS A 12 -5.00 10.97 -15.46
N ASP A 13 -3.81 11.54 -15.69
CA ASP A 13 -2.54 10.83 -15.76
C ASP A 13 -1.59 11.40 -14.71
N MET A 14 -1.12 10.55 -13.81
CA MET A 14 -0.25 10.93 -12.70
C MET A 14 1.04 10.11 -12.70
N ASN A 15 2.14 10.78 -12.38
CA ASN A 15 3.42 10.12 -12.09
C ASN A 15 3.49 9.77 -10.60
N MET A 16 4.34 8.81 -10.26
CA MET A 16 4.58 8.39 -8.89
C MET A 16 6.07 8.20 -8.64
N LYS A 17 6.54 8.62 -7.46
CA LYS A 17 7.83 8.26 -6.90
C LYS A 17 7.65 7.64 -5.52
N PHE A 18 8.35 6.55 -5.26
CA PHE A 18 8.28 5.78 -4.02
C PHE A 18 9.64 5.71 -3.35
N GLU A 19 9.65 5.86 -2.03
CA GLU A 19 10.80 5.61 -1.17
C GLU A 19 10.30 4.79 0.03
N MET A 20 10.97 3.67 0.32
CA MET A 20 10.70 2.85 1.49
C MET A 20 11.98 2.54 2.23
N LYS A 21 11.90 2.61 3.56
CA LYS A 21 12.89 2.01 4.46
C LYS A 21 12.19 0.98 5.32
N GLY A 22 12.89 -0.09 5.67
CA GLY A 22 12.27 -1.09 6.52
C GLY A 22 13.20 -2.15 7.04
N SER A 23 12.62 -3.04 7.82
CA SER A 23 13.28 -4.27 8.24
C SER A 23 12.28 -5.42 8.35
N VAL A 24 12.74 -6.63 8.03
CA VAL A 24 11.98 -7.87 8.22
C VAL A 24 12.86 -8.86 8.95
N ASN A 25 12.41 -9.36 10.10
CA ASN A 25 13.18 -10.24 10.98
C ASN A 25 14.61 -9.73 11.26
N GLY A 26 14.75 -8.43 11.48
CA GLY A 26 16.04 -7.77 11.73
C GLY A 26 16.87 -7.43 10.48
N HIS A 27 16.51 -7.93 9.29
CA HIS A 27 17.20 -7.57 8.04
C HIS A 27 16.73 -6.21 7.51
N TYR A 28 17.60 -5.22 7.52
CA TYR A 28 17.32 -3.86 7.03
C TYR A 28 17.37 -3.76 5.49
N PHE A 29 16.52 -2.92 4.90
CA PHE A 29 16.52 -2.62 3.47
C PHE A 29 16.01 -1.21 3.14
N GLU A 30 16.38 -0.74 1.95
CA GLU A 30 15.84 0.46 1.30
C GLU A 30 15.37 0.12 -0.12
N ILE A 31 14.25 0.71 -0.55
CA ILE A 31 13.67 0.53 -1.88
C ILE A 31 13.27 1.89 -2.45
N GLU A 32 13.59 2.09 -3.71
CA GLU A 32 13.07 3.18 -4.53
C GLU A 32 12.12 2.64 -5.59
N GLY A 33 11.18 3.45 -6.03
CA GLY A 33 10.32 3.09 -7.15
C GLY A 33 9.80 4.30 -7.91
N GLU A 34 9.38 4.03 -9.14
CA GLU A 34 8.76 4.99 -10.02
C GLU A 34 7.58 4.35 -10.73
N GLY A 35 6.58 5.15 -11.10
CA GLY A 35 5.42 4.63 -11.78
C GLY A 35 4.53 5.69 -12.41
N LYS A 36 3.49 5.20 -13.08
CA LYS A 36 2.44 5.99 -13.70
C LYS A 36 1.09 5.34 -13.45
N GLY A 37 0.04 6.14 -13.42
CA GLY A 37 -1.30 5.62 -13.26
C GLY A 37 -2.38 6.60 -13.66
N LYS A 38 -3.60 6.07 -13.63
CA LYS A 38 -4.82 6.78 -13.97
C LYS A 38 -5.78 6.75 -12.77
N PRO A 39 -5.79 7.81 -11.94
CA PRO A 39 -6.50 7.80 -10.65
C PRO A 39 -7.99 7.46 -10.75
N TYR A 40 -8.67 7.97 -11.79
CA TYR A 40 -10.11 7.81 -11.99
C TYR A 40 -10.50 6.46 -12.62
N GLU A 41 -9.57 5.80 -13.33
CA GLU A 41 -9.76 4.45 -13.88
C GLU A 41 -9.35 3.36 -12.87
N GLY A 42 -8.70 3.74 -11.76
CA GLY A 42 -8.26 2.79 -10.73
C GLY A 42 -7.03 1.96 -11.12
N ILE A 43 -6.22 2.44 -12.07
CA ILE A 43 -5.10 1.68 -12.64
C ILE A 43 -3.78 2.35 -12.30
N GLN A 44 -2.79 1.57 -11.88
CA GLN A 44 -1.42 2.04 -11.66
C GLN A 44 -0.39 0.94 -11.95
N LYS A 45 0.78 1.35 -12.46
CA LYS A 45 1.94 0.48 -12.67
C LYS A 45 3.20 1.18 -12.16
N SER A 46 4.04 0.41 -11.51
CA SER A 46 5.28 0.90 -10.91
C SER A 46 6.35 -0.18 -11.00
N THR A 47 7.59 0.27 -11.09
CA THR A 47 8.81 -0.54 -11.00
C THR A 47 9.54 -0.16 -9.72
N PHE A 48 10.08 -1.16 -9.02
CA PHE A 48 10.80 -0.95 -7.76
C PHE A 48 12.20 -1.55 -7.85
N ARG A 49 13.15 -0.90 -7.17
CA ARG A 49 14.54 -1.31 -7.07
C ARG A 49 14.97 -1.31 -5.60
N VAL A 50 15.49 -2.42 -5.12
CA VAL A 50 16.18 -2.48 -3.82
C VAL A 50 17.48 -1.70 -3.95
N THR A 51 17.66 -0.66 -3.15
CA THR A 51 18.86 0.21 -3.17
C THR A 51 19.84 -0.14 -2.05
N LYS A 52 19.36 -0.73 -0.94
CA LYS A 52 20.20 -1.26 0.14
C LYS A 52 19.61 -2.53 0.73
N GLY A 53 20.47 -3.40 1.26
CA GLY A 53 20.04 -4.67 1.88
C GLY A 53 19.62 -5.76 0.89
N GLY A 54 19.94 -5.62 -0.39
CA GLY A 54 19.71 -6.66 -1.39
C GLY A 54 20.79 -7.76 -1.36
N PRO A 55 20.48 -8.99 -1.81
CA PRO A 55 19.15 -9.49 -2.15
C PRO A 55 18.30 -9.69 -0.88
N LEU A 56 16.98 -9.44 -0.97
CA LEU A 56 16.10 -9.62 0.18
C LEU A 56 15.95 -11.12 0.53
N PRO A 57 16.15 -11.50 1.82
CA PRO A 57 16.06 -12.89 2.28
C PRO A 57 14.62 -13.33 2.59
N PHE A 58 13.64 -12.59 2.10
CA PHE A 58 12.21 -12.84 2.30
C PHE A 58 11.44 -12.50 1.02
N SER A 59 10.15 -12.84 0.97
CA SER A 59 9.31 -12.55 -0.18
C SER A 59 9.07 -11.06 -0.40
N PHE A 60 9.23 -10.56 -1.63
CA PHE A 60 8.91 -9.17 -1.96
C PHE A 60 7.40 -8.87 -1.89
N ASP A 61 6.55 -9.90 -1.98
CA ASP A 61 5.09 -9.73 -2.09
C ASP A 61 4.50 -9.00 -0.87
N ILE A 62 5.06 -9.22 0.33
CA ILE A 62 4.58 -8.56 1.56
C ILE A 62 4.80 -7.04 1.55
N LEU A 63 5.73 -6.54 0.73
CA LEU A 63 6.01 -5.10 0.59
C LEU A 63 5.09 -4.44 -0.43
N SER A 64 4.62 -5.20 -1.42
CA SER A 64 3.84 -4.67 -2.56
C SER A 64 2.56 -3.94 -2.14
N SER A 65 1.92 -4.41 -1.06
CA SER A 65 0.70 -3.83 -0.51
C SER A 65 0.94 -2.56 0.31
N ALA A 66 2.15 -2.36 0.86
CA ALA A 66 2.52 -1.06 1.43
C ALA A 66 2.70 0.00 0.33
N PHE A 67 3.31 -0.34 -0.81
CA PHE A 67 3.49 0.63 -1.90
C PHE A 67 2.19 1.00 -2.63
N LYS A 68 1.64 0.06 -3.39
CA LYS A 68 0.56 0.33 -4.36
C LYS A 68 -0.79 0.36 -3.69
N TYR A 69 -1.04 -0.59 -2.79
CA TYR A 69 -2.28 -0.67 -2.04
C TYR A 69 -2.35 0.40 -0.92
N GLY A 70 -1.23 1.05 -0.58
CA GLY A 70 -1.20 2.23 0.28
C GLY A 70 -1.72 3.50 -0.39
N ASN A 71 -1.38 3.74 -1.68
CA ASN A 71 -1.87 4.91 -2.40
C ASN A 71 -3.26 4.67 -3.03
N ARG A 72 -4.30 5.02 -2.26
CA ARG A 72 -5.69 4.81 -2.64
C ARG A 72 -6.26 5.85 -3.61
N CYS A 73 -5.51 6.87 -4.02
CA CYS A 73 -5.93 7.77 -5.09
C CYS A 73 -6.18 7.06 -6.42
N PHE A 74 -5.52 5.93 -6.65
CA PHE A 74 -5.74 5.05 -7.81
C PHE A 74 -6.86 4.04 -7.53
N THR A 75 -8.05 4.57 -7.23
CA THR A 75 -9.28 3.80 -7.05
C THR A 75 -10.38 4.50 -7.85
N SER A 76 -11.12 3.75 -8.67
CA SER A 76 -12.28 4.31 -9.37
C SER A 76 -13.44 4.42 -8.39
N TYR A 77 -13.88 5.65 -8.12
CA TYR A 77 -15.03 5.92 -7.25
C TYR A 77 -16.28 6.13 -8.11
N PRO A 78 -17.41 5.51 -7.76
CA PRO A 78 -18.69 5.76 -8.43
C PRO A 78 -19.10 7.23 -8.33
N GLU A 79 -19.87 7.69 -9.31
CA GLU A 79 -20.49 9.02 -9.28
C GLU A 79 -21.36 9.18 -8.02
N GLY A 80 -21.30 10.35 -7.39
CA GLY A 80 -22.04 10.67 -6.16
C GLY A 80 -21.42 10.13 -4.87
N MET A 81 -20.41 9.26 -4.93
CA MET A 81 -19.66 8.83 -3.74
C MET A 81 -18.50 9.79 -3.45
N PRO A 82 -18.37 10.32 -2.22
CA PRO A 82 -17.21 11.13 -1.85
C PRO A 82 -15.90 10.33 -1.97
N ASP A 83 -15.00 10.82 -2.80
CA ASP A 83 -13.66 10.26 -2.93
C ASP A 83 -12.72 10.91 -1.90
N TYR A 84 -12.73 10.35 -0.69
CA TYR A 84 -11.92 10.81 0.44
C TYR A 84 -10.44 10.97 0.08
N PHE A 85 -9.89 10.04 -0.71
CA PHE A 85 -8.48 10.01 -1.04
C PHE A 85 -8.08 11.13 -2.00
N LYS A 86 -8.86 11.37 -3.05
CA LYS A 86 -8.59 12.46 -3.99
C LYS A 86 -8.86 13.84 -3.38
N GLN A 87 -9.84 13.95 -2.49
CA GLN A 87 -10.18 15.19 -1.78
C GLN A 87 -9.11 15.65 -0.78
N ALA A 88 -8.23 14.76 -0.33
CA ALA A 88 -7.13 15.12 0.56
C ALA A 88 -6.05 16.00 -0.10
N PHE A 89 -6.05 16.10 -1.43
CA PHE A 89 -5.02 16.85 -2.18
C PHE A 89 -5.45 18.30 -2.48
N PRO A 90 -4.51 19.26 -2.42
CA PRO A 90 -3.05 19.07 -2.48
C PRO A 90 -2.36 18.82 -1.12
N ALA A 91 -3.05 18.96 0.01
CA ALA A 91 -2.45 18.82 1.34
C ALA A 91 -1.79 17.44 1.55
N GLY A 92 -2.37 16.40 0.95
CA GLY A 92 -1.87 15.04 0.99
C GLY A 92 -2.56 14.20 2.05
N MET A 93 -2.09 12.98 2.21
CA MET A 93 -2.65 12.02 3.14
C MET A 93 -1.57 11.14 3.75
N SER A 94 -1.92 10.45 4.82
CA SER A 94 -1.11 9.42 5.43
C SER A 94 -1.93 8.18 5.73
N TYR A 95 -1.24 7.05 5.91
CA TYR A 95 -1.86 5.85 6.43
C TYR A 95 -0.93 5.11 7.39
N GLU A 96 -1.55 4.33 8.27
CA GLU A 96 -0.91 3.33 9.11
C GLU A 96 -1.64 2.01 8.90
N ARG A 97 -0.90 0.91 8.78
CA ARG A 97 -1.44 -0.43 8.55
C ARG A 97 -0.76 -1.44 9.45
N SER A 98 -1.55 -2.34 10.02
CA SER A 98 -1.07 -3.59 10.63
C SER A 98 -1.36 -4.79 9.72
N PHE A 99 -0.49 -5.79 9.83
CA PHE A 99 -0.55 -7.05 9.10
C PHE A 99 -0.42 -8.19 10.12
N THR A 100 -1.38 -9.10 10.15
CA THR A 100 -1.33 -10.29 11.03
C THR A 100 -1.45 -11.53 10.18
N PHE A 101 -0.36 -12.26 10.03
CA PHE A 101 -0.28 -13.49 9.24
C PHE A 101 -0.70 -14.69 10.09
N GLU A 102 -1.30 -15.70 9.45
CA GLU A 102 -1.81 -16.91 10.13
C GLU A 102 -0.73 -17.74 10.84
N ASP A 103 0.54 -17.59 10.44
CA ASP A 103 1.68 -18.30 11.03
C ASP A 103 2.35 -17.55 12.20
N GLY A 104 1.74 -16.46 12.65
CA GLY A 104 2.23 -15.62 13.74
C GLY A 104 3.19 -14.51 13.29
N GLY A 105 3.56 -14.45 12.01
CA GLY A 105 4.24 -13.28 11.43
C GLY A 105 3.40 -12.02 11.61
N VAL A 106 4.04 -10.90 11.93
CA VAL A 106 3.38 -9.61 12.06
C VAL A 106 4.19 -8.52 11.37
N ALA A 107 3.49 -7.54 10.80
CA ALA A 107 4.14 -6.35 10.28
C ALA A 107 3.31 -5.09 10.54
N THR A 108 3.99 -3.95 10.43
CA THR A 108 3.37 -2.64 10.33
C THR A 108 3.94 -1.89 9.13
N ALA A 109 3.11 -1.07 8.51
CA ALA A 109 3.54 -0.12 7.50
C ALA A 109 2.92 1.24 7.74
N SER A 110 3.66 2.29 7.42
CA SER A 110 3.11 3.64 7.33
C SER A 110 3.54 4.28 6.02
N GLY A 111 2.74 5.22 5.53
CA GLY A 111 3.04 5.96 4.32
C GLY A 111 2.55 7.40 4.41
N HIS A 112 3.37 8.32 3.93
CA HIS A 112 3.00 9.70 3.68
C HIS A 112 2.97 9.94 2.17
N ILE A 113 1.86 10.50 1.70
CA ILE A 113 1.58 10.72 0.29
C ILE A 113 1.38 12.22 0.06
N GLY A 114 2.32 12.82 -0.67
CA GLY A 114 2.26 14.22 -1.09
C GLY A 114 2.03 14.36 -2.59
N LEU A 115 1.75 15.58 -3.03
CA LEU A 115 1.56 15.92 -4.44
C LEU A 115 2.30 17.19 -4.81
N GLU A 116 3.07 17.13 -5.89
CA GLU A 116 3.71 18.28 -6.52
C GLU A 116 3.45 18.24 -8.03
N GLY A 117 2.70 19.21 -8.55
CA GLY A 117 2.27 19.20 -9.96
C GLY A 117 1.48 17.93 -10.30
N ASN A 118 2.03 17.08 -11.17
CA ASN A 118 1.44 15.78 -11.54
C ASN A 118 2.15 14.57 -10.90
N LEU A 119 2.98 14.78 -9.89
CA LEU A 119 3.80 13.75 -9.25
C LEU A 119 3.32 13.48 -7.83
N PHE A 120 2.79 12.27 -7.60
CA PHE A 120 2.63 11.74 -6.25
C PHE A 120 3.98 11.31 -5.69
N THR A 121 4.29 11.74 -4.47
CA THR A 121 5.44 11.22 -3.71
C THR A 121 4.92 10.34 -2.58
N HIS A 122 5.49 9.14 -2.43
CA HIS A 122 5.12 8.19 -1.39
C HIS A 122 6.36 7.79 -0.59
N LYS A 123 6.43 8.26 0.66
CA LYS A 123 7.49 7.90 1.60
C LYS A 123 6.92 6.94 2.63
N SER A 124 7.49 5.76 2.75
CA SER A 124 6.93 4.68 3.56
C SER A 124 7.95 4.02 4.47
N MET A 125 7.45 3.47 5.57
CA MET A 125 8.21 2.63 6.49
C MET A 125 7.55 1.26 6.56
N PHE A 126 8.34 0.20 6.65
CA PHE A 126 7.84 -1.17 6.83
C PHE A 126 8.64 -1.89 7.91
N HIS A 127 7.96 -2.48 8.89
CA HIS A 127 8.61 -3.26 9.94
C HIS A 127 7.89 -4.59 10.12
N GLY A 128 8.59 -5.69 9.84
CA GLY A 128 8.07 -7.05 9.95
C GLY A 128 8.90 -7.89 10.92
N VAL A 129 8.25 -8.68 11.76
CA VAL A 129 8.90 -9.54 12.76
C VAL A 129 8.15 -10.85 12.93
N ASN A 130 8.78 -11.80 13.61
CA ASN A 130 8.20 -13.09 13.98
C ASN A 130 7.80 -13.99 12.80
N PHE A 131 8.34 -13.75 11.59
CA PHE A 131 8.12 -14.67 10.47
C PHE A 131 8.90 -15.97 10.70
N PRO A 132 8.25 -17.15 10.66
CA PRO A 132 8.95 -18.42 10.80
C PRO A 132 10.04 -18.59 9.73
N ALA A 133 11.20 -19.10 10.11
CA ALA A 133 12.34 -19.27 9.20
C ALA A 133 12.04 -20.26 8.06
N ASP A 134 11.24 -21.29 8.35
CA ASP A 134 10.72 -22.27 7.40
C ASP A 134 9.39 -21.84 6.75
N GLY A 135 8.82 -20.70 7.16
CA GLY A 135 7.55 -20.15 6.67
C GLY A 135 7.58 -19.70 5.20
N PRO A 136 6.41 -19.47 4.59
CA PRO A 136 6.32 -19.17 3.16
C PRO A 136 6.97 -17.83 2.78
N ILE A 137 6.99 -16.87 3.70
CA ILE A 137 7.57 -15.55 3.49
C ILE A 137 9.10 -15.62 3.48
N MET A 138 9.71 -16.20 4.51
CA MET A 138 11.17 -16.36 4.59
C MET A 138 11.68 -17.36 3.54
N GLY A 139 10.90 -18.40 3.24
CA GLY A 139 11.17 -19.36 2.17
C GLY A 139 10.91 -18.85 0.75
N LYS A 140 10.44 -17.61 0.56
CA LYS A 140 10.15 -16.99 -0.76
C LYS A 140 9.26 -17.88 -1.64
N ARG A 141 8.23 -18.48 -1.02
CA ARG A 141 7.29 -19.41 -1.65
C ARG A 141 5.98 -18.76 -2.09
N THR A 142 5.85 -17.44 -1.96
CA THR A 142 4.67 -16.71 -2.44
C THR A 142 4.82 -16.31 -3.92
N ILE A 143 3.71 -16.05 -4.60
CA ILE A 143 3.65 -15.65 -6.02
C ILE A 143 2.69 -14.48 -6.28
N GLY A 144 2.41 -13.66 -5.27
CA GLY A 144 1.49 -12.53 -5.33
C GLY A 144 0.26 -12.68 -4.44
N TRP A 145 -0.59 -11.66 -4.48
CA TRP A 145 -1.84 -11.58 -3.72
C TRP A 145 -3.03 -11.96 -4.58
N ASP A 146 -4.00 -12.66 -4.00
CA ASP A 146 -5.32 -12.85 -4.59
C ASP A 146 -6.10 -11.51 -4.62
N PRO A 147 -7.03 -11.28 -5.58
CA PRO A 147 -7.91 -10.13 -5.52
C PRO A 147 -8.70 -10.07 -4.21
N SER A 148 -8.93 -8.87 -3.71
CA SER A 148 -9.54 -8.67 -2.40
C SER A 148 -10.56 -7.54 -2.39
N PHE A 149 -11.34 -7.49 -1.32
CA PHE A 149 -12.33 -6.45 -1.06
C PHE A 149 -12.07 -5.86 0.33
N GLU A 150 -11.68 -4.59 0.38
CA GLU A 150 -11.50 -3.88 1.65
C GLU A 150 -12.78 -3.18 2.05
N LYS A 151 -13.21 -3.45 3.27
CA LYS A 151 -14.37 -2.80 3.86
C LYS A 151 -13.93 -1.46 4.43
N MET A 152 -14.37 -0.39 3.78
CA MET A 152 -14.15 0.97 4.27
C MET A 152 -15.23 1.36 5.29
N THR A 153 -14.82 1.82 6.46
CA THR A 153 -15.72 2.32 7.52
C THR A 153 -15.16 3.60 8.13
N VAL A 154 -16.02 4.44 8.71
CA VAL A 154 -15.58 5.63 9.46
C VAL A 154 -15.75 5.36 10.94
N SER A 155 -14.69 5.60 11.72
CA SER A 155 -14.71 5.49 13.18
C SER A 155 -13.88 6.62 13.77
N ASN A 156 -14.44 7.37 14.71
CA ASN A 156 -13.78 8.52 15.35
C ASN A 156 -13.21 9.52 14.33
N ASN A 157 -13.97 9.83 13.27
CA ASN A 157 -13.58 10.72 12.17
C ASN A 157 -12.33 10.27 11.38
N ILE A 158 -11.94 9.00 11.49
CA ILE A 158 -10.85 8.39 10.74
C ILE A 158 -11.46 7.37 9.79
N LEU A 159 -11.07 7.42 8.51
CA LEU A 159 -11.41 6.38 7.54
C LEU A 159 -10.56 5.14 7.83
N ARG A 160 -11.21 3.99 7.99
CA ARG A 160 -10.59 2.70 8.25
C ARG A 160 -10.88 1.73 7.12
N GLY A 161 -9.89 0.91 6.81
CA GLY A 161 -10.01 -0.17 5.85
C GLY A 161 -9.64 -1.51 6.50
N ASP A 162 -10.55 -2.48 6.42
CA ASP A 162 -10.35 -3.82 6.95
C ASP A 162 -10.45 -4.85 5.82
N VAL A 163 -9.45 -5.73 5.71
CA VAL A 163 -9.42 -6.76 4.66
C VAL A 163 -8.68 -8.01 5.11
N THR A 164 -9.27 -9.18 4.85
CA THR A 164 -8.56 -10.45 4.88
C THR A 164 -7.94 -10.69 3.52
N MET A 165 -6.61 -10.70 3.47
CA MET A 165 -5.82 -10.87 2.26
C MET A 165 -5.26 -12.29 2.19
N PHE A 166 -5.04 -12.79 0.99
CA PHE A 166 -4.48 -14.12 0.77
C PHE A 166 -3.28 -14.07 -0.18
N LEU A 167 -2.11 -14.49 0.29
CA LEU A 167 -0.93 -14.71 -0.55
C LEU A 167 -1.06 -16.05 -1.24
N LEU A 168 -0.90 -16.06 -2.56
CA LEU A 168 -0.83 -17.28 -3.36
C LEU A 168 0.52 -17.96 -3.12
N LEU A 169 0.52 -19.29 -2.97
CA LEU A 169 1.74 -20.08 -2.72
C LEU A 169 2.16 -20.90 -3.94
N LYS A 170 3.47 -21.07 -4.12
CA LYS A 170 4.07 -22.03 -5.06
C LYS A 170 3.60 -23.44 -4.70
N GLY A 171 3.06 -24.16 -5.68
CA GLY A 171 2.48 -25.49 -5.47
C GLY A 171 1.00 -25.46 -5.05
N GLY A 172 0.39 -24.28 -4.98
CA GLY A 172 -1.03 -24.11 -4.64
C GLY A 172 -1.27 -23.77 -3.17
N GLY A 173 -2.51 -23.40 -2.88
CA GLY A 173 -2.92 -22.95 -1.56
C GLY A 173 -2.66 -21.46 -1.31
N TYR A 174 -3.04 -21.03 -0.12
CA TYR A 174 -3.03 -19.64 0.30
C TYR A 174 -2.34 -19.50 1.66
N HIS A 175 -1.80 -18.32 1.90
CA HIS A 175 -1.33 -17.89 3.20
C HIS A 175 -2.07 -16.61 3.60
N SER A 176 -2.92 -16.70 4.61
CA SER A 176 -3.81 -15.59 4.97
C SER A 176 -3.12 -14.52 5.83
N CYS A 177 -3.56 -13.28 5.64
CA CYS A 177 -3.09 -12.12 6.39
C CYS A 177 -4.24 -11.14 6.60
N GLN A 178 -4.52 -10.77 7.85
CA GLN A 178 -5.49 -9.74 8.17
C GLN A 178 -4.83 -8.36 8.14
N PHE A 179 -5.38 -7.43 7.37
CA PHE A 179 -4.97 -6.04 7.36
C PHE A 179 -5.99 -5.18 8.12
N HIS A 180 -5.47 -4.23 8.89
CA HIS A 180 -6.25 -3.09 9.39
C HIS A 180 -5.51 -1.81 9.02
N THR A 181 -6.18 -0.90 8.32
CA THR A 181 -5.61 0.36 7.86
C THR A 181 -6.37 1.54 8.45
N SER A 182 -5.66 2.56 8.89
CA SER A 182 -6.22 3.89 9.18
C SER A 182 -5.68 4.90 8.18
N TYR A 183 -6.55 5.71 7.59
CA TYR A 183 -6.23 6.78 6.65
C TYR A 183 -6.52 8.14 7.30
N LYS A 184 -5.57 9.07 7.20
CA LYS A 184 -5.61 10.39 7.83
C LYS A 184 -5.20 11.48 6.85
#